data_AF-A0A3D3RQY5-F1
#
_entry.id   AF-A0A3D3RQY5-F1
#
_cell.length_a   1.000
_cell.length_b   1.000
_cell.length_c   1.000
_cell.angle_alpha   90.00
_cell.angle_beta   90.00
_cell.angle_gamma   90.00
#
_symmetry.space_group_name_H-M   'P 1'
#
loop_
_entity.id
_entity.type
_entity.pdbx_description
1 polymer ?
#
loop_
_entity_poly.entity_id
_entity_poly.type
_entity_poly.pdbx_seq_one_letter_code
_entity_poly.pdbx_strand_id
1 'polypeptide(L)' 'MARLPVGERVAVIKVKGAIIEPDKIVERIQRAKEDKSVKALVLRIDSPGGSVGASQEIYRALEDFKTSGKPL' A
#
# COMPACT_ATOMS: atom_id res chain seq x y z
N MET A 1 1.41 12.92 30.37
CA MET A 1 1.52 12.01 29.20
C MET A 1 1.21 12.80 27.93
N ALA A 2 2.24 13.27 27.22
CA ALA A 2 2.04 13.95 25.94
C ALA A 2 1.85 12.91 24.84
N ARG A 3 0.64 12.83 24.29
CA ARG A 3 0.36 12.07 23.06
C ARG A 3 1.03 12.84 21.93
N LEU A 4 2.15 12.34 21.42
CA LEU A 4 2.82 12.92 20.25
C LEU A 4 1.76 13.07 19.13
N PRO A 5 1.54 14.28 18.58
CA PRO A 5 0.74 14.43 17.38
C PRO A 5 1.51 13.68 16.28
N VAL A 6 1.02 12.52 15.87
CA VAL A 6 1.58 11.79 14.74
C VAL A 6 1.28 12.66 13.53
N GLY A 7 2.28 13.43 13.10
CA GLY A 7 2.20 14.33 11.96
C GLY A 7 2.04 13.57 10.65
N GLU A 8 2.39 14.26 9.57
CA GLU A 8 2.44 13.67 8.23
C GLU A 8 3.34 12.43 8.21
N ARG A 9 2.87 11.35 7.57
CA ARG A 9 3.53 10.05 7.57
C ARG A 9 3.59 9.41 6.19
N VAL A 10 4.53 8.48 6.03
CA VAL A 10 4.68 7.64 4.83
C VAL A 10 4.21 6.23 5.16
N ALA A 11 3.28 5.69 4.35
CA ALA A 11 2.78 4.34 4.53
C ALA A 11 3.74 3.33 3.89
N VAL A 12 4.29 2.41 4.67
CA VAL A 12 5.16 1.35 4.15
C VAL A 12 4.39 0.03 4.11
N ILE A 13 4.21 -0.53 2.92
CA ILE A 13 3.57 -1.83 2.69
C ILE A 13 4.64 -2.80 2.20
N LYS A 14 4.78 -3.95 2.88
CA LYS A 14 5.74 -4.99 2.50
C LYS A 14 4.99 -6.12 1.78
N VAL A 15 5.48 -6.48 0.61
CA VAL A 15 5.07 -7.69 -0.12
C VAL A 15 6.21 -8.68 0.02
N LYS A 16 6.00 -9.75 0.80
CA LYS A 16 7.04 -10.75 1.07
C LYS A 16 6.54 -12.14 0.70
N GLY A 17 7.36 -12.92 0.00
CA GLY A 17 7.02 -14.28 -0.42
C GLY A 17 6.07 -14.30 -1.61
N ALA A 18 5.46 -15.46 -1.87
CA ALA A 18 4.61 -15.66 -3.03
C ALA A 18 3.32 -14.83 -2.96
N ILE A 19 2.94 -14.21 -4.07
CA ILE A 19 1.73 -13.40 -4.20
C ILE A 19 0.54 -14.32 -4.53
N ILE A 20 -0.13 -14.80 -3.48
CA ILE A 20 -1.28 -15.72 -3.61
C ILE A 20 -2.58 -15.03 -3.21
N GLU A 21 -2.60 -14.35 -2.05
CA GLU A 21 -3.78 -13.67 -1.51
C GLU A 21 -3.54 -12.14 -1.48
N PRO A 22 -4.21 -11.35 -2.33
CA PRO A 22 -3.94 -9.92 -2.47
C PRO A 22 -4.72 -9.06 -1.46
N ASP A 23 -5.81 -9.56 -0.87
CA ASP A 23 -6.81 -8.78 -0.12
C ASP A 23 -6.21 -7.84 0.92
N LYS A 24 -5.32 -8.35 1.78
CA LYS A 24 -4.69 -7.56 2.84
C LYS A 24 -3.77 -6.47 2.28
N ILE A 25 -3.14 -6.70 1.13
CA ILE A 25 -2.28 -5.71 0.48
C ILE A 25 -3.16 -4.63 -0.15
N VAL A 26 -4.19 -5.03 -0.88
CA VAL A 26 -5.18 -4.13 -1.52
C VAL A 26 -5.86 -3.24 -0.48
N GLU A 27 -6.36 -3.81 0.62
CA GLU A 27 -7.00 -3.07 1.70
C GLU A 27 -6.07 -2.02 2.31
N ARG A 28 -4.79 -2.36 2.51
CA ARG A 28 -3.80 -1.42 3.06
C ARG A 28 -3.48 -0.29 2.08
N ILE A 29 -3.46 -0.56 0.78
CA ILE A 29 -3.27 0.47 -0.25
C ILE A 29 -4.47 1.44 -0.25
N GLN A 30 -5.69 0.91 -0.21
CA GLN A 30 -6.93 1.71 -0.14
C GLN A 30 -6.95 2.59 1.12
N ARG A 31 -6.64 2.02 2.29
CA ARG A 31 -6.54 2.80 3.54
C ARG A 31 -5.51 3.93 3.45
N ALA A 32 -4.35 3.67 2.83
CA ALA A 32 -3.33 4.69 2.64
C ALA A 32 -3.76 5.81 1.67
N LYS A 33 -4.60 5.48 0.68
CA LYS A 33 -5.22 6.46 -0.23
C LYS A 33 -6.14 7.41 0.55
N GLU A 34 -7.02 6.87 1.38
CA GLU A 34 -8.05 7.63 2.11
C GLU A 34 -7.51 8.42 3.31
N ASP A 35 -6.43 7.95 3.93
CA ASP A 35 -5.87 8.59 5.12
C ASP A 35 -5.13 9.90 4.78
N LYS A 36 -5.70 11.04 5.24
CA LYS A 36 -5.14 12.39 5.02
C LYS A 36 -3.80 12.63 5.72
N SER A 37 -3.47 11.84 6.74
CA SER A 37 -2.16 11.88 7.42
C SER A 37 -1.07 11.22 6.56
N VAL A 38 -1.44 10.31 5.64
CA VAL A 38 -0.51 9.65 4.73
C VAL A 38 -0.22 10.56 3.53
N LYS A 39 1.06 10.90 3.34
CA LYS A 39 1.51 11.76 2.23
C LYS A 39 2.14 11.01 1.07
N ALA A 40 2.66 9.81 1.32
CA ALA A 40 3.21 8.93 0.31
C ALA A 40 3.06 7.47 0.73
N LEU A 41 3.14 6.57 -0.24
CA LEU A 41 3.23 5.13 -0.03
C LEU A 41 4.60 4.64 -0.49
N VAL A 42 5.15 3.65 0.19
CA VAL A 42 6.32 2.90 -0.26
C VAL A 42 5.93 1.43 -0.28
N LEU A 43 5.95 0.85 -1.47
CA LEU A 43 5.75 -0.57 -1.66
C LEU A 43 7.10 -1.27 -1.68
N ARG A 44 7.43 -1.98 -0.59
CA ARG A 44 8.67 -2.74 -0.48
C ARG A 44 8.41 -4.20 -0.89
N ILE A 45 9.03 -4.62 -1.99
CA ILE A 45 8.81 -5.94 -2.57
C ILE A 45 10.04 -6.83 -2.30
N ASP A 46 9.77 -8.02 -1.77
CA ASP A 46 10.71 -9.13 -1.53
C ASP A 46 9.97 -10.44 -1.88
N SER A 47 9.72 -10.65 -3.16
CA SER A 47 8.81 -11.68 -3.65
C SER A 47 9.36 -12.36 -4.91
N PRO A 48 9.24 -13.70 -5.04
CA PRO A 48 9.52 -14.41 -6.29
C PRO A 48 8.41 -14.26 -7.34
N GLY A 49 7.36 -13.45 -7.08
CA GLY A 49 6.15 -13.39 -7.89
C GLY A 49 5.03 -14.24 -7.28
N GLY A 50 4.13 -14.75 -8.12
CA GLY A 50 2.98 -15.53 -7.66
C GLY A 50 1.90 -15.63 -8.74
N SER A 51 0.64 -15.66 -8.31
CA SER A 51 -0.47 -15.72 -9.25
C SER A 51 -0.62 -14.41 -10.04
N VAL A 52 -0.97 -14.54 -11.33
CA VAL A 52 -1.26 -13.38 -12.19
C VAL A 52 -2.46 -12.62 -11.65
N GLY A 53 -3.51 -13.31 -11.19
CA GLY A 53 -4.72 -12.70 -10.63
C GLY A 53 -4.41 -11.80 -9.42
N ALA A 54 -3.74 -12.34 -8.40
CA ALA A 54 -3.41 -11.55 -7.21
C ALA A 54 -2.46 -10.38 -7.53
N SER A 55 -1.51 -10.58 -8.44
CA SER A 55 -0.63 -9.49 -8.90
C SER A 55 -1.40 -8.39 -9.62
N GLN A 56 -2.40 -8.76 -10.44
CA GLN A 56 -3.27 -7.80 -11.14
C GLN A 56 -4.17 -7.02 -10.18
N GLU A 57 -4.67 -7.65 -9.13
CA GLU A 57 -5.47 -6.97 -8.11
C GLU A 57 -4.64 -5.93 -7.34
N ILE A 58 -3.41 -6.28 -6.94
CA ILE A 58 -2.48 -5.34 -6.32
C ILE A 58 -2.16 -4.19 -7.29
N TYR A 59 -1.88 -4.49 -8.56
CA TYR A 59 -1.61 -3.48 -9.58
C TYR A 59 -2.77 -2.48 -9.72
N ARG A 60 -4.01 -2.97 -9.85
CA ARG A 60 -5.20 -2.10 -9.93
C ARG A 60 -5.37 -1.21 -8.70
N ALA A 61 -5.09 -1.74 -7.50
CA ALA A 61 -5.13 -0.95 -6.28
C ALA A 61 -4.06 0.15 -6.24
N LEU A 62 -2.86 -0.10 -6.77
CA LEU A 62 -1.79 0.89 -6.87
C LEU A 62 -2.11 1.98 -7.91
N GLU A 63 -2.68 1.62 -9.05
CA GLU A 63 -3.16 2.58 -10.04
C GLU A 63 -4.27 3.47 -9.45
N ASP A 64 -5.21 2.87 -8.72
CA ASP A 64 -6.22 3.62 -7.98
C ASP A 64 -5.59 4.54 -6.91
N PHE A 65 -4.56 4.10 -6.19
CA PHE A 65 -3.82 4.95 -5.24
C PHE A 65 -3.20 6.17 -5.92
N LYS A 66 -2.58 6.03 -7.09
CA LYS A 66 -1.94 7.15 -7.82
C LYS A 66 -2.92 8.27 -8.15
N THR A 67 -4.21 7.98 -8.32
CA THR A 67 -5.25 9.02 -8.54
C THR A 67 -5.40 9.98 -7.36
N SER A 68 -4.90 9.64 -6.17
CA SER A 68 -4.87 10.56 -5.02
C SER A 68 -3.84 11.68 -5.14
N GLY A 69 -2.93 11.60 -6.11
CA GLY A 69 -1.81 12.53 -6.28
C GLY A 69 -0.69 12.35 -5.25
N LYS A 70 -0.82 11.40 -4.32
CA LYS A 70 0.24 11.04 -3.36
C LYS A 70 1.34 10.24 -4.08
N PRO A 71 2.62 10.53 -3.85
CA PRO A 71 3.70 9.70 -4.36
C PRO A 71 3.58 8.24 -3.90
N LEU A 72 3.92 7.32 -4.82
CA LEU A 72 4.02 5.88 -4.61
C LEU A 72 5.46 5.42 -4.86
#